data_AF-A0A453FCW6-F1
#
_entry.id   AF-A0A453FCW6-F1
#
_cell.length_a   1.000
_cell.length_b   1.000
_cell.length_c   1.000
_cell.angle_alpha   90.00
_cell.angle_beta   90.00
_cell.angle_gamma   90.00
#
_symmetry.space_group_name_H-M   'P 1'
#
loop_
_entity.id
_entity.type
_entity.pdbx_description
1 polymer ?
#
loop_
_entity_poly.entity_id
_entity_poly.type
_entity_poly.pdbx_seq_one_letter_code
_entity_poly.pdbx_strand_id
1 'polypeptide(L)'
;VAESLGHSILGWRQVPTDNSDLGQAALDTEPAIEQVFLTKSSKSKADFEQQLFILRRLSIVSIRAALNLKRGGERDFYMCSLSSRTIVYKGQLMPSQLQGYYYADIGHENFSSYMALVHSRFSTNTFPSWDRAQPMRVLGHNGEINTLKGNKNWMKAREGLLECEKLGLSQDEMSKILPIVDATSSDSGAFDGVLELLIRGGRSLPEAVMMMIPEAWQNDVNMEPDKKALYEFLSALMEPWDGPALISFTDGRYLGATLDRNGLRPGRFYVTHSGRVVMGSEVGVVDIPAQDVLRKGRLNPGMMLLVDFDNHTVVDDEALKAQYSKAHPYGEWLKRQKMYLKDIVESVPETDRVAPSISGSITQTNENKECVGINAIVTPLKAFG
;
A
#
# COMPACT_ATOMS: atom_id res chain seq x y z
N VAL A 1 -12.62 15.09 19.35
CA VAL A 1 -11.54 15.10 18.34
C VAL A 1 -11.85 16.02 17.16
N ALA A 2 -13.00 15.87 16.49
CA ALA A 2 -13.38 16.75 15.37
C ALA A 2 -13.33 18.24 15.73
N GLU A 3 -14.03 18.65 16.79
CA GLU A 3 -14.08 20.05 17.25
C GLU A 3 -12.72 20.61 17.65
N SER A 4 -11.88 19.81 18.31
CA SER A 4 -10.52 20.23 18.68
C SER A 4 -9.65 20.52 17.46
N LEU A 5 -9.85 19.77 16.37
CA LEU A 5 -9.19 19.98 15.07
C LEU A 5 -9.89 21.06 14.22
N GLY A 6 -10.98 21.67 14.70
CA GLY A 6 -11.71 22.74 14.01
C GLY A 6 -12.75 22.27 13.00
N HIS A 7 -13.09 20.98 12.97
CA HIS A 7 -14.22 20.45 12.20
C HIS A 7 -15.52 20.60 13.00
N SER A 8 -16.64 20.82 12.30
CA SER A 8 -17.98 20.76 12.88
C SER A 8 -18.68 19.48 12.42
N ILE A 9 -19.26 18.73 13.35
CA ILE A 9 -20.10 17.57 13.02
C ILE A 9 -21.48 18.12 12.63
N LEU A 10 -21.92 17.79 11.42
CA LEU A 10 -23.25 18.16 10.90
C LEU A 10 -24.31 17.17 11.36
N GLY A 11 -23.94 15.90 11.50
CA GLY A 11 -24.85 14.86 11.99
C GLY A 11 -24.28 13.46 11.80
N TRP A 12 -24.97 12.50 12.42
CA TRP A 12 -24.74 11.08 12.25
C TRP A 12 -25.95 10.46 11.57
N ARG A 13 -25.70 9.53 10.66
CA ARG A 13 -26.72 8.73 9.99
C ARG A 13 -26.41 7.27 10.24
N GLN A 14 -27.32 6.59 10.93
CA GLN A 14 -27.30 5.13 10.95
C GLN A 14 -27.54 4.62 9.53
N VAL A 15 -26.66 3.77 9.03
CA VAL A 15 -26.78 3.20 7.69
C VAL A 15 -27.85 2.11 7.74
N PRO A 16 -28.96 2.22 6.98
CA PRO A 16 -29.95 1.16 6.94
C PRO A 16 -29.36 -0.08 6.26
N THR A 17 -29.41 -1.22 6.95
CA THR A 17 -28.93 -2.50 6.46
C THR A 17 -30.02 -3.57 6.51
N ASP A 18 -29.89 -4.60 5.68
CA ASP A 18 -30.72 -5.81 5.73
C ASP A 18 -29.82 -7.04 5.95
N ASN A 19 -29.82 -7.55 7.18
CA ASN A 19 -29.00 -8.69 7.60
C ASN A 19 -29.74 -10.04 7.55
N SER A 20 -30.96 -10.09 6.98
CA SER A 20 -31.81 -11.28 7.00
C SER A 20 -31.20 -12.51 6.30
N ASP A 21 -30.33 -12.30 5.32
CA ASP A 21 -29.64 -13.35 4.55
C ASP A 21 -28.23 -13.67 5.10
N LEU A 22 -27.84 -13.10 6.25
CA LEU A 22 -26.53 -13.37 6.84
C LEU A 22 -26.50 -14.67 7.64
N GLY A 23 -25.40 -15.42 7.50
CA GLY A 23 -25.13 -16.56 8.38
C GLY A 23 -24.80 -16.11 9.80
N GLN A 24 -25.08 -16.98 10.79
CA GLN A 24 -24.94 -16.67 12.22
C GLN A 24 -23.57 -16.08 12.60
N ALA A 25 -22.48 -16.61 12.05
CA ALA A 25 -21.13 -16.11 12.35
C ALA A 25 -20.90 -14.65 11.91
N ALA A 26 -21.56 -14.19 10.86
CA ALA A 26 -21.48 -12.79 10.42
C ALA A 26 -22.37 -11.90 11.30
N LEU A 27 -23.57 -12.37 11.68
CA LEU A 27 -24.50 -11.69 12.58
C LEU A 27 -23.89 -11.49 13.98
N ASP A 28 -23.21 -12.51 14.52
CA ASP A 28 -22.60 -12.46 15.85
C ASP A 28 -21.51 -11.38 15.99
N THR A 29 -20.97 -10.93 14.85
CA THR A 29 -19.89 -9.92 14.79
C THR A 29 -20.29 -8.68 14.01
N GLU A 30 -21.57 -8.55 13.64
CA GLU A 30 -22.09 -7.42 12.88
C GLU A 30 -21.93 -6.11 13.67
N PRO A 31 -21.24 -5.10 13.13
CA PRO A 31 -21.08 -3.83 13.81
C PRO A 31 -22.33 -2.95 13.65
N ALA A 32 -22.51 -2.00 14.57
CA ALA A 32 -23.34 -0.84 14.28
C ALA A 32 -22.66 0.02 13.20
N ILE A 33 -23.33 0.25 12.08
CA ILE A 33 -22.79 0.99 10.94
C ILE A 33 -23.39 2.39 10.90
N GLU A 34 -22.53 3.41 11.04
CA GLU A 34 -22.93 4.80 11.00
C GLU A 34 -22.02 5.62 10.07
N GLN A 35 -22.61 6.63 9.45
CA GLN A 35 -21.94 7.67 8.68
C GLN A 35 -21.92 8.96 9.48
N VAL A 36 -20.76 9.61 9.52
CA VAL A 36 -20.60 10.95 10.09
C VAL A 36 -20.44 11.97 8.98
N PHE A 37 -21.24 13.03 9.03
CA PHE A 37 -21.13 14.19 8.15
C PHE A 37 -20.47 15.33 8.90
N LEU A 38 -19.46 15.94 8.29
CA LEU A 38 -18.68 16.99 8.94
C LEU A 38 -18.14 18.02 7.94
N THR A 39 -17.84 19.20 8.44
CA THR A 39 -17.31 20.32 7.65
C THR A 39 -15.79 20.27 7.51
N LYS A 40 -15.27 20.96 6.49
CA LYS A 40 -13.84 21.28 6.41
C LYS A 40 -13.42 22.13 7.62
N SER A 41 -12.26 21.85 8.20
CA SER A 41 -11.72 22.65 9.29
C SER A 41 -11.24 24.00 8.77
N SER A 42 -11.67 25.07 9.43
CA SER A 42 -11.18 26.43 9.19
C SER A 42 -9.82 26.71 9.84
N LYS A 43 -9.35 25.81 10.72
CA LYS A 43 -8.09 25.98 11.47
C LYS A 43 -6.87 25.41 10.76
N SER A 44 -7.06 24.49 9.81
CA SER A 44 -5.95 23.81 9.13
C SER A 44 -5.70 24.39 7.74
N LYS A 45 -4.41 24.56 7.41
CA LYS A 45 -3.94 24.93 6.07
C LYS A 45 -3.79 23.73 5.14
N ALA A 46 -3.82 22.51 5.69
CA ALA A 46 -3.80 21.28 4.89
C ALA A 46 -5.05 21.19 4.00
N ASP A 47 -4.95 20.47 2.89
CA ASP A 47 -6.12 20.21 2.04
C ASP A 47 -7.15 19.36 2.80
N PHE A 48 -8.39 19.32 2.30
CA PHE A 48 -9.47 18.68 3.05
C PHE A 48 -9.24 17.19 3.27
N GLU A 49 -8.66 16.48 2.30
CA GLU A 49 -8.39 15.05 2.43
C GLU A 49 -7.28 14.76 3.45
N GLN A 50 -6.25 15.62 3.52
CA GLN A 50 -5.23 15.56 4.57
C GLN A 50 -5.83 15.82 5.95
N GLN A 51 -6.74 16.79 6.08
CA GLN A 51 -7.46 17.02 7.34
C GLN A 51 -8.26 15.79 7.76
N LEU A 52 -8.98 15.15 6.83
CA LEU A 52 -9.76 13.94 7.11
C LEU A 52 -8.87 12.75 7.46
N PHE A 53 -7.69 12.62 6.84
CA PHE A 53 -6.69 11.64 7.26
C PHE A 53 -6.27 11.85 8.71
N ILE A 54 -5.86 13.06 9.09
CA ILE A 54 -5.45 13.40 10.46
C ILE A 54 -6.59 13.12 11.44
N LEU A 55 -7.79 13.61 11.12
CA LEU A 55 -8.99 13.42 11.94
C LEU A 55 -9.29 11.94 12.16
N ARG A 56 -9.28 11.13 11.11
CA ARG A 56 -9.54 9.68 11.18
C ARG A 56 -8.51 8.99 12.08
N ARG A 57 -7.22 9.24 11.83
CA ARG A 57 -6.11 8.62 12.56
C ARG A 57 -6.18 8.97 14.05
N LEU A 58 -6.29 10.26 14.36
CA LEU A 58 -6.38 10.73 15.75
C LEU A 58 -7.65 10.23 16.44
N SER A 59 -8.78 10.18 15.73
CA SER A 59 -10.04 9.66 16.30
C SER A 59 -9.94 8.19 16.63
N ILE A 60 -9.39 7.35 15.74
CA ILE A 60 -9.19 5.92 16.00
C ILE A 60 -8.32 5.72 17.24
N VAL A 61 -7.17 6.41 17.32
CA VAL A 61 -6.26 6.32 18.48
C VAL A 61 -6.96 6.77 19.76
N SER A 62 -7.63 7.93 19.73
CA SER A 62 -8.28 8.53 20.90
C SER A 62 -9.45 7.69 21.41
N ILE A 63 -10.30 7.18 20.51
CA ILE A 63 -11.47 6.36 20.86
C ILE A 63 -11.00 5.04 21.48
N ARG A 64 -10.02 4.38 20.88
CA ARG A 64 -9.48 3.13 21.41
C ARG A 64 -8.86 3.32 22.79
N ALA A 65 -8.10 4.39 23.00
CA ALA A 65 -7.54 4.72 24.30
C ALA A 65 -8.64 5.01 25.34
N ALA A 66 -9.62 5.86 25.00
CA ALA A 66 -10.68 6.27 25.91
C ALA A 66 -11.61 5.12 26.33
N LEU A 67 -11.86 4.19 25.42
CA LEU A 67 -12.74 3.03 25.65
C LEU A 67 -11.96 1.75 26.01
N ASN A 68 -10.63 1.84 26.17
CA ASN A 68 -9.73 0.70 26.41
C ASN A 68 -9.96 -0.46 25.43
N LEU A 69 -10.18 -0.13 24.15
CA LEU A 69 -10.44 -1.11 23.10
C LEU A 69 -9.12 -1.69 22.60
N LYS A 70 -9.10 -3.00 22.44
CA LYS A 70 -8.03 -3.70 21.72
C LYS A 70 -8.52 -3.98 20.31
N ARG A 71 -7.66 -3.69 19.32
CA ARG A 71 -7.98 -4.03 17.92
C ARG A 71 -8.20 -5.54 17.78
N GLY A 72 -9.28 -5.93 17.11
CA GLY A 72 -9.69 -7.32 16.98
C GLY A 72 -10.17 -7.96 18.28
N GLY A 73 -10.44 -7.17 19.32
CA GLY A 73 -11.15 -7.62 20.51
C GLY A 73 -12.66 -7.71 20.29
N GLU A 74 -13.39 -8.26 21.27
CA GLU A 74 -14.86 -8.39 21.22
C GLU A 74 -15.58 -7.05 21.00
N ARG A 75 -15.01 -5.97 21.54
CA ARG A 75 -15.40 -4.59 21.24
C ARG A 75 -14.26 -3.93 20.48
N ASP A 76 -14.54 -3.48 19.26
CA ASP A 76 -13.60 -2.74 18.44
C ASP A 76 -14.30 -1.54 17.80
N PHE A 77 -13.48 -0.64 17.27
CA PHE A 77 -13.88 0.54 16.53
C PHE A 77 -13.04 0.64 15.27
N TYR A 78 -13.70 0.83 14.13
CA TYR A 78 -13.05 0.90 12.83
C TYR A 78 -13.74 1.94 11.93
N MET A 79 -12.94 2.77 11.27
CA MET A 79 -13.43 3.66 10.21
C MET A 79 -13.01 3.09 8.85
N CYS A 80 -13.99 2.65 8.05
CA CYS A 80 -13.77 2.11 6.69
C CYS A 80 -13.14 3.15 5.78
N SER A 81 -13.74 4.34 5.73
CA SER A 81 -13.28 5.50 4.99
C SER A 81 -13.64 6.76 5.77
N LEU A 82 -12.86 7.82 5.57
CA LEU A 82 -13.25 9.19 5.93
C LEU A 82 -12.63 10.10 4.87
N SER A 83 -13.42 10.46 3.87
CA SER A 83 -12.99 11.21 2.69
C SER A 83 -14.17 12.01 2.14
N SER A 84 -13.87 13.10 1.44
CA SER A 84 -14.82 13.87 0.65
C SER A 84 -14.94 13.38 -0.79
N ARG A 85 -14.10 12.40 -1.19
CA ARG A 85 -13.99 11.87 -2.55
C ARG A 85 -14.38 10.41 -2.65
N THR A 86 -14.13 9.62 -1.61
CA THR A 86 -14.36 8.17 -1.62
C THR A 86 -15.17 7.71 -0.41
N ILE A 87 -15.96 6.66 -0.61
CA ILE A 87 -16.69 5.97 0.45
C ILE A 87 -16.56 4.46 0.25
N VAL A 88 -16.38 3.72 1.34
CA VAL A 88 -16.18 2.27 1.32
C VAL A 88 -17.33 1.57 2.03
N TYR A 89 -18.13 0.85 1.25
CA TYR A 89 -19.11 -0.11 1.74
C TYR A 89 -18.51 -1.51 1.65
N LYS A 90 -18.38 -2.17 2.79
CA LYS A 90 -17.78 -3.50 2.89
C LYS A 90 -18.36 -4.25 4.08
N GLY A 91 -18.19 -5.55 4.11
CA GLY A 91 -18.60 -6.35 5.25
C GLY A 91 -18.25 -7.81 5.04
N GLN A 92 -18.66 -8.64 5.99
CA GLN A 92 -18.55 -10.09 5.84
C GLN A 92 -19.74 -10.63 5.03
N LEU A 93 -19.73 -10.30 3.74
CA LEU A 93 -20.82 -10.54 2.82
C LEU A 93 -20.33 -11.38 1.63
N MET A 94 -21.18 -12.24 1.08
CA MET A 94 -20.98 -12.73 -0.27
C MET A 94 -21.11 -11.55 -1.26
N PRO A 95 -20.40 -11.57 -2.41
CA PRO A 95 -20.53 -10.49 -3.40
C PRO A 95 -21.97 -10.19 -3.82
N SER A 96 -22.80 -11.22 -3.96
CA SER A 96 -24.23 -11.09 -4.30
C SER A 96 -25.08 -10.43 -3.22
N GLN A 97 -24.64 -10.46 -1.96
CA GLN A 97 -25.37 -9.89 -0.83
C GLN A 97 -25.14 -8.38 -0.68
N LEU A 98 -24.05 -7.83 -1.25
CA LEU A 98 -23.63 -6.44 -1.01
C LEU A 98 -24.75 -5.42 -1.31
N GLN A 99 -25.42 -5.57 -2.46
CA GLN A 99 -26.48 -4.66 -2.88
C GLN A 99 -27.73 -4.77 -1.98
N GLY A 100 -28.13 -5.99 -1.60
CA GLY A 100 -29.27 -6.21 -0.71
C GLY A 100 -29.00 -5.75 0.72
N TYR A 101 -27.80 -6.05 1.25
CA TYR A 101 -27.40 -5.64 2.59
C TYR A 101 -27.37 -4.11 2.71
N TYR A 102 -26.84 -3.39 1.72
CA TYR A 102 -26.83 -1.92 1.68
C TYR A 102 -27.93 -1.35 0.75
N TYR A 103 -29.14 -1.92 0.79
CA TYR A 103 -30.23 -1.59 -0.14
C TYR A 103 -30.57 -0.10 -0.22
N ALA A 104 -30.54 0.60 0.92
CA ALA A 104 -30.92 2.02 1.00
C ALA A 104 -29.90 2.97 0.34
N ASP A 105 -28.66 2.49 0.14
CA ASP A 105 -27.57 3.26 -0.45
C ASP A 105 -27.17 2.67 -1.80
N ILE A 106 -26.44 1.55 -1.82
CA ILE A 106 -25.97 0.91 -3.07
C ILE A 106 -27.13 0.45 -3.95
N GLY A 107 -28.23 0.02 -3.34
CA GLY A 107 -29.44 -0.38 -4.06
C GLY A 107 -30.26 0.79 -4.61
N HIS A 108 -29.95 2.03 -4.22
CA HIS A 108 -30.74 3.20 -4.55
C HIS A 108 -30.34 3.81 -5.91
N GLU A 109 -31.32 4.22 -6.73
CA GLU A 109 -31.10 4.74 -8.09
C GLU A 109 -30.22 6.01 -8.15
N ASN A 110 -30.33 6.88 -7.14
CA ASN A 110 -29.51 8.09 -7.00
C ASN A 110 -28.04 7.80 -6.59
N PHE A 111 -27.68 6.56 -6.24
CA PHE A 111 -26.31 6.22 -5.89
C PHE A 111 -25.48 6.06 -7.18
N SER A 112 -24.81 7.13 -7.57
CA SER A 112 -23.99 7.19 -8.79
C SER A 112 -22.52 7.43 -8.47
N SER A 113 -21.64 6.91 -9.32
CA SER A 113 -20.19 7.15 -9.25
C SER A 113 -19.58 7.04 -10.64
N TYR A 114 -18.51 7.80 -10.90
CA TYR A 114 -17.68 7.64 -12.11
C TYR A 114 -16.64 6.52 -11.98
N MET A 115 -16.46 5.97 -10.77
CA MET A 115 -15.51 4.87 -10.51
C MET A 115 -16.04 3.88 -9.47
N ALA A 116 -15.60 2.63 -9.57
CA ALA A 116 -15.86 1.60 -8.57
C ALA A 116 -14.63 0.69 -8.42
N LEU A 117 -14.29 0.36 -7.17
CA LEU A 117 -13.28 -0.64 -6.83
C LEU A 117 -13.97 -1.71 -6.00
N VAL A 118 -14.03 -2.93 -6.52
CA VAL A 118 -14.68 -4.06 -5.86
C VAL A 118 -13.64 -5.12 -5.53
N HIS A 119 -13.76 -5.73 -4.36
CA HIS A 119 -12.86 -6.78 -3.92
C HIS A 119 -13.63 -7.90 -3.20
N SER A 120 -13.34 -9.15 -3.56
CA SER A 120 -13.79 -10.33 -2.82
C SER A 120 -12.58 -11.06 -2.25
N ARG A 121 -12.62 -11.37 -0.94
CA ARG A 121 -11.49 -11.95 -0.22
C ARG A 121 -11.76 -13.42 0.10
N PHE A 122 -10.79 -14.28 -0.21
CA PHE A 122 -10.73 -15.63 0.36
C PHE A 122 -9.83 -15.61 1.60
N SER A 123 -10.37 -16.04 2.76
CA SER A 123 -9.64 -16.04 4.03
C SER A 123 -9.26 -17.46 4.41
N THR A 124 -8.01 -17.69 4.77
CA THR A 124 -7.56 -18.93 5.43
C THR A 124 -7.87 -18.94 6.94
N ASN A 125 -8.31 -17.82 7.50
CA ASN A 125 -8.75 -17.73 8.90
C ASN A 125 -10.25 -18.07 9.01
N THR A 126 -10.59 -18.87 10.01
CA THR A 126 -11.97 -19.27 10.35
C THR A 126 -12.71 -18.23 11.19
N PHE A 127 -12.03 -17.22 11.74
CA PHE A 127 -12.66 -16.20 12.55
C PHE A 127 -13.27 -15.07 11.69
N PRO A 128 -14.59 -14.85 11.77
CA PRO A 128 -15.29 -13.77 11.09
C PRO A 128 -14.73 -12.40 11.50
N SER A 129 -14.57 -11.47 10.54
CA SER A 129 -14.05 -10.13 10.80
C SER A 129 -14.44 -9.15 9.69
N TRP A 130 -15.36 -8.24 10.05
CA TRP A 130 -15.89 -7.21 9.16
C TRP A 130 -14.85 -6.18 8.75
N ASP A 131 -13.96 -5.78 9.66
CA ASP A 131 -12.94 -4.75 9.42
C ASP A 131 -11.86 -5.19 8.40
N ARG A 132 -11.61 -6.50 8.29
CA ARG A 132 -10.65 -7.10 7.36
C ARG A 132 -11.18 -7.28 5.95
N ALA A 133 -12.48 -7.09 5.72
CA ALA A 133 -13.01 -7.00 4.36
C ALA A 133 -12.31 -5.87 3.59
N GLN A 134 -12.28 -5.99 2.27
CA GLN A 134 -11.71 -4.98 1.37
C GLN A 134 -12.81 -4.48 0.42
N PRO A 135 -12.71 -3.27 -0.16
CA PRO A 135 -11.53 -2.39 -0.20
C PRO A 135 -11.08 -1.81 1.15
N MET A 136 -9.82 -1.40 1.22
CA MET A 136 -9.29 -0.54 2.26
C MET A 136 -9.56 0.93 1.90
N ARG A 137 -8.78 1.91 2.39
CA ARG A 137 -9.07 3.34 2.18
C ARG A 137 -8.68 3.79 0.78
N VAL A 138 -7.52 3.31 0.33
CA VAL A 138 -6.94 3.66 -0.97
C VAL A 138 -6.67 2.43 -1.83
N LEU A 139 -6.87 1.22 -1.29
CA LEU A 139 -6.34 -0.04 -1.84
C LEU A 139 -7.38 -1.16 -1.92
N GLY A 140 -7.34 -1.95 -2.99
CA GLY A 140 -7.76 -3.36 -3.01
C GLY A 140 -6.59 -4.27 -3.38
N HIS A 141 -6.41 -5.36 -2.65
CA HIS A 141 -5.24 -6.25 -2.77
C HIS A 141 -5.65 -7.71 -2.90
N ASN A 142 -5.42 -8.25 -4.10
CA ASN A 142 -5.47 -9.69 -4.37
C ASN A 142 -4.04 -10.23 -4.34
N GLY A 143 -3.67 -10.91 -3.26
CA GLY A 143 -2.29 -11.29 -3.07
C GLY A 143 -1.90 -11.59 -1.62
N GLU A 144 -0.60 -11.67 -1.40
CA GLU A 144 0.03 -11.78 -0.09
C GLU A 144 1.38 -11.04 -0.11
N ILE A 145 1.64 -10.21 0.90
CA ILE A 145 2.94 -9.54 1.07
C ILE A 145 3.86 -10.41 1.93
N ASN A 146 4.83 -11.06 1.29
CA ASN A 146 5.76 -11.98 1.92
C ASN A 146 6.83 -11.27 2.76
N THR A 147 7.16 -10.03 2.44
CA THR A 147 8.17 -9.24 3.19
C THR A 147 7.59 -8.48 4.39
N LEU A 148 6.31 -8.71 4.73
CA LEU A 148 5.54 -7.89 5.68
C LEU A 148 6.25 -7.65 7.01
N LYS A 149 6.87 -8.67 7.61
CA LYS A 149 7.54 -8.52 8.92
C LYS A 149 8.70 -7.52 8.84
N GLY A 150 9.50 -7.59 7.77
CA GLY A 150 10.57 -6.63 7.50
C GLY A 150 10.00 -5.24 7.32
N ASN A 151 8.99 -5.09 6.46
CA ASN A 151 8.38 -3.80 6.15
C ASN A 151 7.75 -3.14 7.39
N LYS A 152 7.07 -3.91 8.24
CA LYS A 152 6.51 -3.43 9.52
C LYS A 152 7.62 -2.90 10.45
N ASN A 153 8.73 -3.62 10.56
CA ASN A 153 9.85 -3.22 11.41
C ASN A 153 10.53 -1.95 10.88
N TRP A 154 10.74 -1.88 9.57
CA TRP A 154 11.34 -0.72 8.92
C TRP A 154 10.44 0.53 9.04
N MET A 155 9.13 0.39 8.87
CA MET A 155 8.20 1.49 9.15
C MET A 155 8.27 1.94 10.61
N LYS A 156 8.26 1.00 11.56
CA LYS A 156 8.41 1.32 12.99
C LYS A 156 9.71 2.07 13.30
N ALA A 157 10.82 1.72 12.64
CA ALA A 157 12.08 2.43 12.78
C ALA A 157 12.01 3.88 12.24
N ARG A 158 11.22 4.11 11.18
CA ARG A 158 11.03 5.44 10.57
C ARG A 158 10.02 6.33 11.32
N GLU A 159 9.06 5.74 12.04
CA GLU A 159 7.99 6.49 12.72
C GLU A 159 8.50 7.59 13.66
N GLY A 160 9.60 7.34 14.39
CA GLY A 160 10.18 8.32 15.31
C GLY A 160 10.85 9.52 14.63
N LEU A 161 11.19 9.40 13.33
CA LEU A 161 11.84 10.43 12.51
C LEU A 161 10.87 11.01 11.48
N LEU A 162 9.58 10.66 11.57
CA LEU A 162 8.60 11.06 10.56
C LEU A 162 8.30 12.56 10.70
N GLU A 163 8.68 13.31 9.69
CA GLU A 163 8.32 14.71 9.52
C GLU A 163 7.54 14.88 8.22
N CYS A 164 6.44 15.64 8.26
CA CYS A 164 5.64 15.90 7.07
C CYS A 164 5.08 17.31 7.06
N GLU A 165 5.75 18.17 6.30
CA GLU A 165 5.35 19.58 6.11
C GLU A 165 3.93 19.70 5.54
N LYS A 166 3.56 18.82 4.60
CA LYS A 166 2.26 18.86 3.92
C LYS A 166 1.08 18.59 4.84
N LEU A 167 1.26 17.82 5.91
CA LEU A 167 0.23 17.60 6.92
C LEU A 167 0.10 18.80 7.88
N GLY A 168 1.10 19.68 7.92
CA GLY A 168 1.10 20.87 8.77
C GLY A 168 1.07 20.57 10.27
N LEU A 169 1.56 19.39 10.67
CA LEU A 169 1.60 18.94 12.07
C LEU A 169 2.97 19.21 12.68
N SER A 170 3.00 19.66 13.94
CA SER A 170 4.22 19.62 14.75
C SER A 170 4.66 18.19 15.05
N GLN A 171 5.91 17.99 15.49
CA GLN A 171 6.42 16.67 15.86
C GLN A 171 5.58 16.01 16.96
N ASP A 172 5.15 16.79 17.94
CA ASP A 172 4.28 16.32 19.02
C ASP A 172 2.89 15.90 18.50
N GLU A 173 2.33 16.62 17.52
CA GLU A 173 1.06 16.22 16.91
C GLU A 173 1.21 15.00 16.01
N MET A 174 2.32 14.90 15.29
CA MET A 174 2.63 13.73 14.47
C MET A 174 2.71 12.47 15.32
N SER A 175 3.31 12.55 16.51
CA SER A 175 3.39 11.42 17.44
C SER A 175 2.01 10.87 17.85
N LYS A 176 0.96 11.71 17.85
CA LYS A 176 -0.40 11.32 18.26
C LYS A 176 -1.16 10.53 17.21
N ILE A 177 -0.70 10.52 15.96
CA ILE A 177 -1.34 9.75 14.87
C ILE A 177 -0.65 8.40 14.60
N LEU A 178 0.41 8.10 15.33
CA LEU A 178 1.14 6.83 15.31
C LEU A 178 0.41 5.72 16.13
N PRO A 179 0.70 4.42 15.87
CA PRO A 179 1.57 3.89 14.81
C PRO A 179 0.88 3.86 13.45
N ILE A 180 1.60 4.20 12.36
CA ILE A 180 1.11 4.15 10.97
C ILE A 180 0.62 2.75 10.62
N VAL A 181 1.43 1.76 10.95
CA VAL A 181 1.11 0.34 10.78
C VAL A 181 0.91 -0.30 12.14
N ASP A 182 -0.33 -0.68 12.42
CA ASP A 182 -0.70 -1.43 13.61
C ASP A 182 -0.11 -2.85 13.58
N ALA A 183 0.39 -3.34 14.71
CA ALA A 183 0.96 -4.68 14.81
C ALA A 183 0.00 -5.78 14.32
N THR A 184 -1.29 -5.62 14.60
CA THR A 184 -2.35 -6.60 14.31
C THR A 184 -2.97 -6.44 12.92
N SER A 185 -2.54 -5.46 12.11
CA SER A 185 -3.07 -5.29 10.76
C SER A 185 -2.76 -6.48 9.86
N SER A 186 -3.68 -6.79 8.95
CA SER A 186 -3.36 -7.62 7.78
C SER A 186 -2.23 -7.00 6.96
N ASP A 187 -1.64 -7.79 6.08
CA ASP A 187 -0.69 -7.34 5.07
C ASP A 187 -1.24 -6.17 4.23
N SER A 188 -2.47 -6.32 3.76
CA SER A 188 -3.19 -5.37 2.92
C SER A 188 -3.50 -4.09 3.68
N GLY A 189 -3.89 -4.21 4.96
CA GLY A 189 -4.14 -3.05 5.82
C GLY A 189 -2.85 -2.31 6.22
N ALA A 190 -1.72 -3.04 6.33
CA ALA A 190 -0.42 -2.42 6.54
C ALA A 190 0.02 -1.63 5.30
N PHE A 191 -0.09 -2.24 4.13
CA PHE A 191 0.23 -1.60 2.85
C PHE A 191 -0.62 -0.34 2.64
N ASP A 192 -1.94 -0.44 2.81
CA ASP A 192 -2.89 0.69 2.70
C ASP A 192 -2.51 1.85 3.63
N GLY A 193 -2.15 1.57 4.88
CA GLY A 193 -1.76 2.61 5.84
C GLY A 193 -0.50 3.37 5.45
N VAL A 194 0.50 2.68 4.88
CA VAL A 194 1.73 3.32 4.39
C VAL A 194 1.48 4.07 3.09
N LEU A 195 0.73 3.47 2.15
CA LEU A 195 0.38 4.11 0.89
C LEU A 195 -0.40 5.41 1.13
N GLU A 196 -1.41 5.37 2.00
CA GLU A 196 -2.19 6.54 2.37
C GLU A 196 -1.31 7.62 3.02
N LEU A 197 -0.38 7.26 3.91
CA LEU A 197 0.57 8.20 4.48
C LEU A 197 1.43 8.89 3.41
N LEU A 198 1.97 8.13 2.45
CA LEU A 198 2.81 8.69 1.38
C LEU A 198 2.02 9.71 0.52
N ILE A 199 0.77 9.38 0.18
CA ILE A 199 -0.09 10.25 -0.63
C ILE A 199 -0.47 11.51 0.17
N ARG A 200 -0.96 11.35 1.40
CA ARG A 200 -1.33 12.49 2.25
C ARG A 200 -0.11 13.33 2.65
N GLY A 201 1.06 12.71 2.66
CA GLY A 201 2.35 13.36 2.87
C GLY A 201 2.87 14.15 1.67
N GLY A 202 2.19 14.08 0.52
CA GLY A 202 2.44 14.93 -0.64
C GLY A 202 3.01 14.23 -1.86
N ARG A 203 3.23 12.91 -1.82
CA ARG A 203 3.55 12.15 -3.04
C ARG A 203 2.29 11.99 -3.89
N SER A 204 2.47 11.96 -5.19
CA SER A 204 1.39 11.54 -6.08
C SER A 204 1.12 10.04 -5.92
N LEU A 205 -0.12 9.61 -6.16
CA LEU A 205 -0.49 8.19 -6.04
C LEU A 205 0.39 7.25 -6.89
N PRO A 206 0.67 7.55 -8.18
CA PRO A 206 1.52 6.68 -9.00
C PRO A 206 2.96 6.59 -8.47
N GLU A 207 3.53 7.71 -8.02
CA GLU A 207 4.88 7.74 -7.42
C GLU A 207 4.96 6.90 -6.14
N ALA A 208 3.96 7.02 -5.26
CA ALA A 208 3.90 6.23 -4.03
C ALA A 208 3.80 4.72 -4.32
N VAL A 209 3.00 4.33 -5.33
CA VAL A 209 2.90 2.94 -5.78
C VAL A 209 4.23 2.47 -6.39
N MET A 210 4.88 3.26 -7.25
CA MET A 210 6.20 2.95 -7.82
C MET A 210 7.28 2.79 -6.74
N MET A 211 7.19 3.55 -5.64
CA MET A 211 8.10 3.45 -4.50
C MET A 211 7.86 2.16 -3.68
N MET A 212 6.60 1.80 -3.45
CA MET A 212 6.25 0.61 -2.63
C MET A 212 6.38 -0.71 -3.41
N ILE A 213 6.03 -0.71 -4.70
CA ILE A 213 6.09 -1.87 -5.61
C ILE A 213 6.92 -1.47 -6.85
N PRO A 214 8.25 -1.35 -6.70
CA PRO A 214 9.10 -1.00 -7.82
C PRO A 214 9.24 -2.16 -8.80
N GLU A 215 9.44 -1.82 -10.08
CA GLU A 215 9.82 -2.76 -11.13
C GLU A 215 11.09 -3.54 -10.76
N ALA A 216 11.32 -4.69 -11.41
CA ALA A 216 12.57 -5.44 -11.29
C ALA A 216 13.71 -4.71 -12.02
N TRP A 217 14.29 -3.69 -11.39
CA TRP A 217 15.23 -2.75 -12.03
C TRP A 217 16.71 -3.15 -11.94
N GLN A 218 17.11 -3.93 -10.93
CA GLN A 218 18.53 -4.14 -10.60
C GLN A 218 19.31 -4.79 -11.75
N ASN A 219 18.76 -5.90 -12.27
CA ASN A 219 19.40 -6.71 -13.31
C ASN A 219 18.83 -6.48 -14.71
N ASP A 220 17.96 -5.49 -14.88
CA ASP A 220 17.43 -5.13 -16.20
C ASP A 220 18.48 -4.30 -16.95
N VAL A 221 18.95 -4.85 -18.07
CA VAL A 221 19.92 -4.23 -18.99
C VAL A 221 19.26 -3.38 -20.07
N ASN A 222 17.95 -3.58 -20.30
CA ASN A 222 17.17 -2.84 -21.29
C ASN A 222 16.43 -1.66 -20.68
N MET A 223 16.44 -1.53 -19.35
CA MET A 223 15.83 -0.41 -18.65
C MET A 223 16.56 0.90 -18.94
N GLU A 224 15.79 1.92 -19.35
CA GLU A 224 16.29 3.28 -19.54
C GLU A 224 17.09 3.79 -18.33
N PRO A 225 18.27 4.42 -18.53
CA PRO A 225 19.15 4.83 -17.43
C PRO A 225 18.48 5.73 -16.38
N ASP A 226 17.66 6.69 -16.81
CA ASP A 226 16.94 7.59 -15.89
C ASP A 226 15.94 6.80 -15.03
N LYS A 227 15.24 5.83 -15.62
CA LYS A 227 14.28 4.97 -14.90
C LYS A 227 15.00 4.07 -13.89
N LYS A 228 16.14 3.50 -14.30
CA LYS A 228 16.99 2.70 -13.40
C LYS A 228 17.52 3.53 -12.23
N ALA A 229 17.96 4.77 -12.50
CA ALA A 229 18.43 5.70 -11.47
C ALA A 229 17.31 6.12 -10.51
N LEU A 230 16.09 6.36 -11.00
CA LEU A 230 14.93 6.60 -10.15
C LEU A 230 14.70 5.44 -9.19
N TYR A 231 14.61 4.21 -9.69
CA TYR A 231 14.35 3.06 -8.82
C TYR A 231 15.48 2.76 -7.84
N GLU A 232 16.74 2.97 -8.25
CA GLU A 232 17.88 2.90 -7.34
C GLU A 232 17.75 3.94 -6.21
N PHE A 233 17.40 5.18 -6.55
CA PHE A 233 17.16 6.22 -5.56
C PHE A 233 16.00 5.87 -4.61
N LEU A 234 14.87 5.40 -5.14
CA LEU A 234 13.72 4.99 -4.33
C LEU A 234 14.06 3.83 -3.39
N SER A 235 14.93 2.90 -3.82
CA SER A 235 15.37 1.78 -3.00
C SER A 235 16.17 2.17 -1.75
N ALA A 236 16.79 3.36 -1.76
CA ALA A 236 17.45 3.91 -0.58
C ALA A 236 16.45 4.50 0.44
N LEU A 237 15.23 4.79 0.01
CA LEU A 237 14.18 5.40 0.85
C LEU A 237 13.21 4.37 1.41
N MET A 238 12.79 3.41 0.58
CA MET A 238 11.75 2.43 0.90
C MET A 238 12.14 1.05 0.37
N GLU A 239 12.07 0.05 1.25
CA GLU A 239 12.17 -1.34 0.87
C GLU A 239 10.92 -1.80 0.10
N PRO A 240 11.05 -2.67 -0.92
CA PRO A 240 9.90 -3.19 -1.65
C PRO A 240 8.94 -3.99 -0.75
N TRP A 241 7.65 -3.73 -0.92
CA TRP A 241 6.58 -4.52 -0.35
C TRP A 241 6.26 -5.68 -1.29
N ASP A 242 7.05 -6.75 -1.16
CA ASP A 242 7.14 -7.83 -2.14
C ASP A 242 6.27 -9.05 -1.75
N GLY A 243 5.92 -9.83 -2.76
CA GLY A 243 5.01 -10.96 -2.70
C GLY A 243 4.00 -10.94 -3.86
N PRO A 244 3.27 -12.04 -4.11
CA PRO A 244 2.28 -12.08 -5.18
C PRO A 244 1.21 -11.03 -4.96
N ALA A 245 1.05 -10.08 -5.88
CA ALA A 245 0.11 -8.97 -5.68
C ALA A 245 -0.50 -8.47 -7.00
N LEU A 246 -1.83 -8.34 -7.01
CA LEU A 246 -2.57 -7.41 -7.83
C LEU A 246 -3.13 -6.33 -6.90
N ILE A 247 -2.63 -5.12 -7.08
CA ILE A 247 -2.95 -3.96 -6.25
C ILE A 247 -3.76 -3.00 -7.10
N SER A 248 -5.02 -2.81 -6.76
CA SER A 248 -5.87 -1.75 -7.29
C SER A 248 -5.90 -0.58 -6.32
N PHE A 249 -5.88 0.64 -6.80
CA PHE A 249 -5.74 1.80 -5.92
C PHE A 249 -6.44 3.04 -6.43
N THR A 250 -6.83 3.92 -5.51
CA THR A 250 -7.44 5.22 -5.82
C THR A 250 -7.24 6.25 -4.71
N ASP A 251 -7.14 7.52 -5.10
CA ASP A 251 -7.16 8.70 -4.23
C ASP A 251 -8.38 9.61 -4.51
N GLY A 252 -9.35 9.11 -5.28
CA GLY A 252 -10.48 9.88 -5.80
C GLY A 252 -10.24 10.49 -7.18
N ARG A 253 -8.99 10.86 -7.53
CA ARG A 253 -8.66 11.40 -8.85
C ARG A 253 -8.21 10.30 -9.80
N TYR A 254 -7.34 9.44 -9.29
CA TYR A 254 -6.80 8.32 -10.05
C TYR A 254 -7.54 7.05 -9.67
N LEU A 255 -7.77 6.17 -10.65
CA LEU A 255 -8.04 4.75 -10.41
C LEU A 255 -7.04 3.95 -11.22
N GLY A 256 -6.31 3.06 -10.56
CA GLY A 256 -5.28 2.28 -11.23
C GLY A 256 -5.12 0.89 -10.65
N ALA A 257 -4.30 0.10 -11.33
CA ALA A 257 -3.84 -1.18 -10.84
C ALA A 257 -2.42 -1.49 -11.33
N THR A 258 -1.67 -2.18 -10.48
CA THR A 258 -0.34 -2.71 -10.79
C THR A 258 -0.24 -4.15 -10.29
N LEU A 259 0.69 -4.89 -10.89
CA LEU A 259 1.14 -6.16 -10.36
C LEU A 259 2.41 -6.00 -9.53
N ASP A 260 2.73 -7.03 -8.75
CA ASP A 260 4.06 -7.22 -8.20
C ASP A 260 5.12 -7.33 -9.30
N ARG A 261 6.39 -7.19 -8.91
CA ARG A 261 7.54 -7.19 -9.83
C ARG A 261 7.70 -8.44 -10.68
N ASN A 262 7.09 -9.56 -10.28
CA ASN A 262 7.14 -10.84 -10.98
C ASN A 262 5.82 -11.16 -11.70
N GLY A 263 4.76 -10.35 -11.50
CA GLY A 263 3.45 -10.55 -12.12
C GLY A 263 2.77 -11.84 -11.71
N LEU A 264 2.78 -12.18 -10.42
CA LEU A 264 2.32 -13.47 -9.89
C LEU A 264 0.80 -13.57 -9.76
N ARG A 265 0.07 -12.48 -10.05
CA ARG A 265 -1.40 -12.44 -10.06
C ARG A 265 -1.92 -12.00 -11.43
N PRO A 266 -3.07 -12.52 -11.88
CA PRO A 266 -3.64 -12.10 -13.16
C PRO A 266 -4.30 -10.73 -13.02
N GLY A 267 -4.09 -9.84 -14.00
CA GLY A 267 -4.83 -8.60 -14.16
C GLY A 267 -5.15 -8.39 -15.63
N ARG A 268 -6.43 -8.29 -15.99
CA ARG A 268 -6.89 -8.11 -17.37
C ARG A 268 -7.78 -6.90 -17.45
N PHE A 269 -7.71 -6.19 -18.58
CA PHE A 269 -8.48 -4.97 -18.75
C PHE A 269 -9.07 -4.82 -20.14
N TYR A 270 -10.14 -4.06 -20.20
CA TYR A 270 -10.83 -3.59 -21.39
C TYR A 270 -10.91 -2.06 -21.34
N VAL A 271 -10.63 -1.42 -22.46
CA VAL A 271 -10.98 -0.02 -22.72
C VAL A 271 -12.05 -0.05 -23.80
N THR A 272 -13.13 0.68 -23.60
CA THR A 272 -14.26 0.72 -24.54
C THR A 272 -14.25 1.98 -25.40
N HIS A 273 -14.92 1.96 -26.54
CA HIS A 273 -15.15 3.15 -27.37
C HIS A 273 -16.04 4.16 -26.63
N SER A 274 -16.93 3.68 -25.76
CA SER A 274 -17.74 4.51 -24.86
C SER A 274 -16.95 5.20 -23.73
N GLY A 275 -15.63 5.00 -23.63
CA GLY A 275 -14.78 5.63 -22.61
C GLY A 275 -14.77 4.92 -21.24
N ARG A 276 -15.24 3.67 -21.15
CA ARG A 276 -15.15 2.88 -19.91
C ARG A 276 -13.83 2.12 -19.86
N VAL A 277 -13.27 2.01 -18.66
CA VAL A 277 -12.15 1.12 -18.36
C VAL A 277 -12.60 0.11 -17.33
N VAL A 278 -12.46 -1.18 -17.67
CA VAL A 278 -12.81 -2.29 -16.78
C VAL A 278 -11.56 -3.12 -16.58
N MET A 279 -11.16 -3.33 -15.33
CA MET A 279 -10.04 -4.19 -14.95
C MET A 279 -10.51 -5.21 -13.92
N GLY A 280 -10.12 -6.46 -14.12
CA GLY A 280 -10.42 -7.55 -13.19
C GLY A 280 -9.33 -8.61 -13.16
N SER A 281 -9.35 -9.46 -12.14
CA SER A 281 -8.47 -10.64 -12.06
C SER A 281 -8.80 -11.68 -13.14
N GLU A 282 -10.00 -11.64 -13.69
CA GLU A 282 -10.52 -12.56 -14.70
C GLU A 282 -11.16 -11.82 -15.88
N VAL A 283 -11.40 -12.53 -16.98
CA VAL A 283 -12.19 -12.02 -18.12
C VAL A 283 -13.67 -12.31 -17.91
N GLY A 284 -14.55 -11.50 -18.51
CA GLY A 284 -15.99 -11.78 -18.52
C GLY A 284 -16.72 -11.44 -17.21
N VAL A 285 -16.07 -10.68 -16.31
CA VAL A 285 -16.70 -10.22 -15.05
C VAL A 285 -17.73 -9.11 -15.25
N VAL A 286 -17.70 -8.45 -16.40
CA VAL A 286 -18.69 -7.45 -16.84
C VAL A 286 -18.99 -7.72 -18.31
N ASP A 287 -20.27 -7.77 -18.65
CA ASP A 287 -20.71 -7.90 -20.03
C ASP A 287 -20.43 -6.60 -20.80
N ILE A 288 -19.56 -6.70 -21.81
CA ILE A 288 -19.20 -5.59 -22.69
C ILE A 288 -19.50 -6.05 -24.12
N PRO A 289 -20.36 -5.34 -24.88
CA PRO A 289 -20.62 -5.65 -26.28
C PRO A 289 -19.32 -5.67 -27.09
N ALA A 290 -19.11 -6.70 -27.91
CA ALA A 290 -17.85 -6.90 -28.63
C ALA A 290 -17.49 -5.70 -29.53
N GLN A 291 -18.49 -5.03 -30.11
CA GLN A 291 -18.34 -3.84 -30.95
C GLN A 291 -17.89 -2.58 -30.17
N ASP A 292 -18.04 -2.57 -28.85
CA ASP A 292 -17.62 -1.44 -28.00
C ASP A 292 -16.20 -1.64 -27.45
N VAL A 293 -15.56 -2.80 -27.68
CA VAL A 293 -14.19 -3.06 -27.19
C VAL A 293 -13.17 -2.35 -28.08
N LEU A 294 -12.61 -1.25 -27.60
CA LEU A 294 -11.52 -0.52 -28.25
C LEU A 294 -10.17 -1.24 -28.07
N ARG A 295 -9.87 -1.67 -26.84
CA ARG A 295 -8.60 -2.33 -26.50
C ARG A 295 -8.83 -3.37 -25.41
N LYS A 296 -8.28 -4.58 -25.59
CA LYS A 296 -8.12 -5.55 -24.51
C LYS A 296 -6.65 -5.74 -24.18
N GLY A 297 -6.33 -5.94 -22.92
CA GLY A 297 -4.95 -6.16 -22.49
C GLY A 297 -4.85 -6.94 -21.19
N ARG A 298 -3.61 -7.20 -20.80
CA ARG A 298 -3.25 -7.73 -19.49
C ARG A 298 -2.20 -6.83 -18.86
N LEU A 299 -2.20 -6.75 -17.54
CA LEU A 299 -1.08 -6.19 -16.80
C LEU A 299 0.11 -7.15 -16.91
N ASN A 300 1.26 -6.60 -17.28
CA ASN A 300 2.54 -7.32 -17.27
C ASN A 300 3.31 -6.92 -15.99
N PRO A 301 4.31 -7.71 -15.55
CA PRO A 301 5.17 -7.32 -14.44
C PRO A 301 5.72 -5.91 -14.65
N GLY A 302 5.56 -5.06 -13.63
CA GLY A 302 6.00 -3.68 -13.67
C GLY A 302 5.06 -2.68 -14.36
N MET A 303 4.06 -3.12 -15.13
CA MET A 303 3.11 -2.23 -15.80
C MET A 303 2.09 -1.63 -14.82
N MET A 304 1.81 -0.33 -14.93
CA MET A 304 0.72 0.34 -14.25
C MET A 304 -0.39 0.70 -15.23
N LEU A 305 -1.60 0.18 -15.00
CA LEU A 305 -2.81 0.72 -15.63
C LEU A 305 -3.32 1.86 -14.75
N LEU A 306 -3.54 3.03 -15.34
CA LEU A 306 -3.95 4.21 -14.59
C LEU A 306 -4.95 5.03 -15.41
N VAL A 307 -6.06 5.41 -14.77
CA VAL A 307 -7.05 6.34 -15.31
C VAL A 307 -6.95 7.64 -14.50
N ASP A 308 -6.78 8.76 -15.19
CA ASP A 308 -6.80 10.11 -14.60
C ASP A 308 -8.15 10.76 -14.89
N PHE A 309 -9.00 10.89 -13.88
CA PHE A 309 -10.34 11.47 -14.04
C PHE A 309 -10.31 12.98 -14.23
N ASP A 310 -9.29 13.68 -13.74
CA ASP A 310 -9.15 15.13 -13.95
C ASP A 310 -8.77 15.43 -15.41
N ASN A 311 -7.95 14.58 -16.02
CA ASN A 311 -7.49 14.72 -17.41
C ASN A 311 -8.30 13.88 -18.42
N HIS A 312 -9.30 13.13 -17.95
CA HIS A 312 -10.15 12.25 -18.77
C HIS A 312 -9.37 11.30 -19.69
N THR A 313 -8.28 10.70 -19.19
CA THR A 313 -7.41 9.84 -20.01
C THR A 313 -7.04 8.54 -19.31
N VAL A 314 -6.85 7.50 -20.13
CA VAL A 314 -6.04 6.34 -19.72
C VAL A 314 -4.58 6.74 -19.92
N VAL A 315 -3.83 6.74 -18.83
CA VAL A 315 -2.45 7.21 -18.82
C VAL A 315 -1.55 6.17 -19.48
N ASP A 316 -0.63 6.63 -20.32
CA ASP A 316 0.41 5.79 -20.90
C ASP A 316 1.50 5.49 -19.86
N ASP A 317 1.78 4.21 -19.64
CA ASP A 317 2.69 3.73 -18.59
C ASP A 317 4.15 4.18 -18.81
N GLU A 318 4.62 4.16 -20.05
CA GLU A 318 5.98 4.57 -20.40
C GLU A 318 6.15 6.08 -20.21
N ALA A 319 5.19 6.88 -20.71
CA ALA A 319 5.19 8.32 -20.52
C ALA A 319 5.09 8.73 -19.04
N LEU A 320 4.24 8.05 -18.27
CA LEU A 320 4.10 8.25 -16.82
C LEU A 320 5.43 8.04 -16.11
N LYS A 321 6.10 6.91 -16.37
CA LYS A 321 7.37 6.59 -15.72
C LYS A 321 8.50 7.48 -16.17
N ALA A 322 8.50 7.90 -17.44
CA ALA A 322 9.44 8.88 -17.97
C ALA A 322 9.29 10.25 -17.29
N GLN A 323 8.05 10.67 -16.97
CA GLN A 323 7.79 11.89 -16.22
C GLN A 323 8.45 11.83 -14.84
N TYR A 324 8.28 10.73 -14.09
CA TYR A 324 8.87 10.60 -12.76
C TYR A 324 10.39 10.43 -12.81
N SER A 325 10.91 9.65 -13.75
CA SER A 325 12.35 9.40 -13.83
C SER A 325 13.16 10.64 -14.22
N LYS A 326 12.53 11.58 -14.92
CA LYS A 326 13.14 12.85 -15.34
C LYS A 326 12.78 14.03 -14.44
N ALA A 327 11.96 13.82 -13.40
CA ALA A 327 11.55 14.87 -12.47
C ALA A 327 12.74 15.47 -11.70
N HIS A 328 13.75 14.64 -11.43
CA HIS A 328 14.95 15.02 -10.70
C HIS A 328 16.20 14.34 -11.28
N PRO A 329 17.40 14.89 -11.05
CA PRO A 329 18.65 14.33 -11.58
C PRO A 329 19.14 13.15 -10.71
N TYR A 330 18.36 12.08 -10.61
CA TYR A 330 18.63 10.95 -9.71
C TYR A 330 20.01 10.32 -9.94
N GLY A 331 20.42 10.15 -11.20
CA GLY A 331 21.74 9.61 -11.52
C GLY A 331 22.88 10.45 -10.96
N GLU A 332 22.75 11.78 -10.99
CA GLU A 332 23.75 12.70 -10.44
C GLU A 332 23.72 12.74 -8.91
N TRP A 333 22.57 12.53 -8.27
CA TRP A 333 22.51 12.35 -6.82
C TRP A 333 23.21 11.06 -6.39
N LEU A 334 22.91 9.96 -7.07
CA LEU A 334 23.51 8.66 -6.78
C LEU A 334 25.03 8.69 -6.97
N LYS A 335 25.55 9.23 -8.07
CA LYS A 335 27.00 9.37 -8.29
C LYS A 335 27.69 10.19 -7.20
N ARG A 336 27.04 11.24 -6.69
CA ARG A 336 27.65 12.15 -5.71
C ARG A 336 27.55 11.68 -4.27
N GLN A 337 26.54 10.88 -3.93
CA GLN A 337 26.18 10.59 -2.53
C GLN A 337 26.30 9.10 -2.18
N LYS A 338 26.21 8.20 -3.16
CA LYS A 338 26.35 6.76 -2.94
C LYS A 338 27.83 6.39 -2.95
N MET A 339 28.27 5.69 -1.91
CA MET A 339 29.61 5.12 -1.82
C MET A 339 29.52 3.60 -1.78
N TYR A 340 30.33 2.90 -2.57
CA TYR A 340 30.47 1.47 -2.41
C TYR A 340 31.60 1.16 -1.44
N LEU A 341 31.40 0.16 -0.57
CA LEU A 341 32.44 -0.32 0.33
C LEU A 341 33.70 -0.74 -0.44
N LYS A 342 33.53 -1.28 -1.66
CA LYS A 342 34.62 -1.64 -2.56
C LYS A 342 35.51 -0.44 -2.88
N ASP A 343 34.93 0.71 -3.24
CA ASP A 343 35.68 1.92 -3.57
C ASP A 343 36.48 2.43 -2.35
N ILE A 344 35.92 2.30 -1.15
CA ILE A 344 36.61 2.63 0.11
C ILE A 344 37.81 1.70 0.32
N VAL A 345 37.61 0.39 0.16
CA VAL A 345 38.68 -0.60 0.33
C VAL A 345 39.78 -0.43 -0.71
N GLU A 346 39.41 -0.17 -1.97
CA GLU A 346 40.33 0.06 -3.08
C GLU A 346 41.12 1.36 -2.94
N SER A 347 40.57 2.36 -2.24
CA SER A 347 41.28 3.62 -1.93
C SER A 347 42.45 3.44 -0.94
N VAL A 348 42.48 2.33 -0.20
CA VAL A 348 43.56 1.99 0.74
C VAL A 348 44.60 1.11 0.04
N PRO A 349 45.91 1.44 0.12
CA PRO A 349 46.98 0.60 -0.42
C PRO A 349 46.91 -0.83 0.11
N GLU A 350 47.15 -1.83 -0.74
CA GLU A 350 47.08 -3.24 -0.33
C GLU A 350 48.00 -3.58 0.85
N THR A 351 49.14 -2.91 0.95
CA THR A 351 50.10 -3.06 2.05
C THR A 351 49.52 -2.68 3.41
N ASP A 352 48.53 -1.79 3.42
CA ASP A 352 47.94 -1.22 4.62
C ASP A 352 46.62 -1.93 4.99
N ARG A 353 46.14 -2.85 4.13
CA ARG A 353 44.94 -3.65 4.37
C ARG A 353 45.27 -4.77 5.35
N VAL A 354 44.89 -4.59 6.60
CA VAL A 354 45.01 -5.63 7.64
C VAL A 354 43.72 -6.45 7.68
N ALA A 355 43.84 -7.77 7.50
CA ALA A 355 42.70 -8.66 7.69
C ALA A 355 42.21 -8.59 9.15
N PRO A 356 40.90 -8.41 9.40
CA PRO A 356 40.40 -8.34 10.77
C PRO A 356 40.66 -9.66 11.49
N SER A 357 41.13 -9.60 12.73
CA SER A 357 41.21 -10.77 13.59
C SER A 357 39.80 -11.19 13.99
N ILE A 358 39.34 -12.36 13.54
CA ILE A 358 38.03 -12.89 13.92
C ILE A 358 38.21 -13.67 15.23
N SER A 359 37.66 -13.16 16.33
CA SER A 359 37.67 -13.86 17.62
C SER A 359 37.02 -15.24 17.47
N GLY A 360 37.78 -16.31 17.78
CA GLY A 360 37.33 -17.69 17.64
C GLY A 360 37.70 -18.38 16.32
N SER A 361 38.37 -17.70 15.38
CA SER A 361 38.93 -18.39 14.21
C SER A 361 40.16 -19.21 14.60
N ILE A 362 40.10 -20.52 14.40
CA ILE A 362 41.23 -21.43 14.61
C ILE A 362 42.32 -21.06 13.60
N THR A 363 43.48 -20.58 14.05
CA THR A 363 44.68 -20.48 13.22
C THR A 363 44.97 -21.86 12.65
N GLN A 364 45.22 -21.94 11.33
CA GLN A 364 45.36 -23.17 10.51
C GLN A 364 46.39 -24.22 11.01
N THR A 365 46.97 -24.06 12.20
CA THR A 365 48.02 -24.90 12.75
C THR A 365 47.53 -26.09 13.58
N ASN A 366 46.25 -26.17 13.95
CA ASN A 366 45.73 -27.31 14.74
C ASN A 366 44.77 -28.19 13.92
N GLU A 367 45.28 -29.33 13.44
CA GLU A 367 44.52 -30.45 12.88
C GLU A 367 43.71 -31.19 13.96
N ASN A 368 42.85 -30.49 14.68
CA ASN A 368 41.86 -31.12 15.55
C ASN A 368 40.62 -31.53 14.72
N LYS A 369 39.99 -32.64 15.12
CA LYS A 369 38.79 -33.22 14.48
C LYS A 369 37.62 -32.23 14.26
N GLU A 370 37.58 -31.11 14.98
CA GLU A 370 36.60 -30.03 14.79
C GLU A 370 36.79 -29.25 13.47
N CYS A 371 38.01 -29.18 12.93
CA CYS A 371 38.30 -28.50 11.66
C CYS A 371 37.84 -29.29 10.42
N VAL A 372 37.51 -30.57 10.57
CA VAL A 372 37.04 -31.42 9.45
C VAL A 372 35.69 -30.94 8.92
N GLY A 373 34.77 -30.51 9.81
CA GLY A 373 33.47 -29.97 9.39
C GLY A 373 33.57 -28.65 8.63
N ILE A 374 34.46 -27.75 9.07
CA ILE A 374 34.71 -26.47 8.38
C ILE A 374 35.40 -26.72 7.05
N ASN A 375 36.44 -27.56 7.00
CA ASN A 375 37.16 -27.84 5.76
C ASN A 375 36.31 -28.62 4.75
N ALA A 376 35.41 -29.51 5.20
CA ALA A 376 34.47 -30.22 4.32
C ALA A 376 33.41 -29.30 3.70
N ILE A 377 33.13 -28.13 4.29
CA ILE A 377 32.18 -27.15 3.75
C ILE A 377 32.91 -26.06 2.96
N VAL A 378 34.00 -25.50 3.51
CA VAL A 378 34.74 -24.38 2.91
C VAL A 378 35.52 -24.82 1.67
N THR A 379 36.04 -26.05 1.63
CA THR A 379 36.82 -26.52 0.48
C THR A 379 35.95 -26.66 -0.78
N PRO A 380 34.77 -27.32 -0.74
CA PRO A 380 33.86 -27.32 -1.88
C PRO A 380 33.38 -25.92 -2.28
N LEU A 381 33.04 -25.05 -1.32
CA LEU A 381 32.63 -23.65 -1.62
C LEU A 381 33.73 -22.85 -2.33
N LYS A 382 35.01 -23.07 -1.97
CA LYS A 382 36.13 -22.42 -2.66
C LYS A 382 36.38 -23.01 -4.04
N ALA A 383 36.21 -24.32 -4.20
CA ALA A 383 36.51 -25.03 -5.45
C ALA A 383 35.41 -24.87 -6.51
N PHE A 384 34.15 -24.79 -6.09
CA PHE A 384 33.00 -24.82 -7.00
C PHE A 384 32.16 -23.53 -7.03
N GLY A 385 32.47 -22.57 -6.15
CA GLY A 385 31.66 -21.35 -5.96
C GLY A 385 30.43 -21.63 -5.12
#